data_AF-A0A2A4UHU8-F1
#
_entry.id   AF-A0A2A4UHU8-F1
#
_cell.length_a   1.000
_cell.length_b   1.000
_cell.length_c   1.000
_cell.angle_alpha   90.00
_cell.angle_beta   90.00
_cell.angle_gamma   90.00
#
_symmetry.space_group_name_H-M   'P 1'
#
loop_
_entity.id
_entity.type
_entity.pdbx_description
1 polymer ?
#
loop_
_entity_poly.entity_id
_entity_poly.type
_entity_poly.pdbx_seq_one_letter_code
_entity_poly.pdbx_strand_id
1 'polypeptide(L)'
;MRDRGARPSLLTPLWHVAGFALGAGTALLGEKAAMTCTEAVETVIDDHYRDQIEQLGEDEAELAAEIEKFRQEEVEHRETAIKHGAQQAPGYELLSGLIKFGCKTVIKIAERV
;
A
#
# COMPACT_ATOMS: atom_id res chain seq x y z
N MET A 1 0.73 -2.03 18.05
CA MET A 1 1.33 -0.68 17.84
C MET A 1 0.99 0.38 18.90
N ARG A 2 -0.28 0.59 19.30
CA ARG A 2 -0.64 1.60 20.33
C ARG A 2 -0.05 1.30 21.72
N ASP A 3 0.05 0.03 22.07
CA ASP A 3 0.61 -0.42 23.34
C ASP A 3 2.13 -0.18 23.45
N ARG A 4 2.78 0.15 22.32
CA ARG A 4 4.20 0.49 22.23
C ARG A 4 4.45 2.01 22.23
N GLY A 5 3.43 2.81 22.53
CA GLY A 5 3.54 4.27 22.66
C GLY A 5 3.66 5.03 21.33
N ALA A 6 3.45 4.37 20.18
CA ALA A 6 3.48 5.00 18.88
C ALA A 6 2.36 6.06 18.75
N ARG A 7 2.73 7.29 18.41
CA ARG A 7 1.79 8.40 18.20
C ARG A 7 1.44 8.50 16.71
N PRO A 8 0.16 8.67 16.35
CA PRO A 8 -0.22 8.92 14.96
C PRO A 8 0.49 10.16 14.41
N SER A 9 0.92 10.09 13.16
CA SER A 9 1.51 11.24 12.46
C SER A 9 0.52 12.40 12.41
N LEU A 10 1.00 13.64 12.55
CA LEU A 10 0.17 14.83 12.32
C LEU A 10 -0.37 14.90 10.88
N LEU A 11 0.27 14.19 9.96
CA LEU A 11 -0.13 14.10 8.56
C LEU A 11 -1.18 13.00 8.31
N THR A 12 -1.56 12.19 9.31
CA THR A 12 -2.57 11.14 9.16
C THR A 12 -3.90 11.64 8.55
N PRO A 13 -4.48 12.79 8.94
CA PRO A 13 -5.70 13.30 8.31
C PRO A 13 -5.53 13.58 6.81
N LEU A 14 -4.36 14.09 6.41
CA LEU A 14 -4.05 14.36 5.01
C LEU A 14 -3.96 13.06 4.20
N TRP A 15 -3.28 12.04 4.74
CA TRP A 15 -3.15 10.74 4.09
C TRP A 15 -4.48 10.02 3.96
N HIS A 16 -5.36 10.16 4.96
CA HIS A 16 -6.71 9.60 4.89
C HIS A 16 -7.52 10.18 3.71
N VAL A 17 -7.50 11.51 3.56
CA VAL A 17 -8.18 12.17 2.43
C VAL A 17 -7.57 11.76 1.10
N ALA A 18 -6.23 11.68 1.01
CA ALA A 18 -5.54 11.28 -0.21
C ALA A 18 -5.88 9.83 -0.62
N GLY A 19 -5.87 8.89 0.33
CA GLY A 19 -6.24 7.50 0.08
C GLY A 19 -7.69 7.36 -0.37
N PHE A 20 -8.62 8.07 0.29
CA PHE A 20 -10.03 8.09 -0.13
C PHE A 20 -10.21 8.65 -1.54
N ALA A 21 -9.57 9.79 -1.84
CA ALA A 21 -9.65 10.42 -3.15
C ALA A 21 -9.09 9.53 -4.26
N LEU A 22 -7.99 8.83 -4.00
CA LEU A 22 -7.41 7.87 -4.94
C LEU A 22 -8.36 6.70 -5.21
N GLY A 23 -8.90 6.08 -4.15
CA GLY A 23 -9.85 4.97 -4.29
C GLY A 23 -11.15 5.38 -4.98
N ALA A 24 -11.77 6.49 -4.57
CA ALA A 24 -12.98 7.02 -5.19
C ALA A 24 -12.73 7.44 -6.64
N GLY A 25 -11.61 8.11 -6.93
CA GLY A 25 -11.25 8.53 -8.29
C GLY A 25 -11.07 7.36 -9.24
N THR A 26 -10.37 6.31 -8.81
CA THR A 26 -10.15 5.11 -9.62
C THR A 26 -11.42 4.28 -9.79
N ALA A 27 -12.28 4.21 -8.77
CA ALA A 27 -13.60 3.59 -8.89
C ALA A 27 -14.51 4.32 -9.89
N LEU A 28 -14.47 5.65 -9.94
CA LEU A 28 -15.21 6.44 -10.94
C LEU A 28 -14.72 6.21 -12.37
N LEU A 29 -13.44 5.84 -12.55
CA LEU A 29 -12.87 5.44 -13.85
C LEU A 29 -13.24 4.00 -14.24
N GLY A 30 -13.85 3.23 -13.33
CA GLY A 30 -14.37 1.89 -13.56
C GLY A 30 -13.67 0.81 -12.74
N GLU A 31 -14.29 -0.36 -12.69
CA GLU A 31 -13.84 -1.51 -11.87
C GLU A 31 -12.38 -1.89 -12.14
N LYS A 32 -11.99 -2.01 -13.42
CA LYS A 32 -10.61 -2.37 -13.77
C LYS A 32 -9.58 -1.33 -13.32
N ALA A 33 -9.93 -0.04 -13.34
CA ALA A 33 -9.04 1.01 -12.87
C ALA A 33 -8.91 1.01 -11.34
N ALA A 34 -10.00 0.72 -10.61
CA ALA A 34 -9.93 0.45 -9.18
C ALA A 34 -9.05 -0.77 -8.87
N MET A 35 -9.17 -1.85 -9.64
CA MET A 35 -8.30 -3.01 -9.48
C MET A 35 -6.83 -2.69 -9.83
N THR A 36 -6.56 -1.86 -10.84
CA THR A 36 -5.20 -1.34 -11.09
C THR A 36 -4.68 -0.57 -9.89
N CYS A 37 -5.52 0.24 -9.25
CA CYS A 37 -5.15 0.96 -8.03
C CYS A 37 -4.75 0.01 -6.92
N THR A 38 -5.58 -1.01 -6.64
CA THR A 38 -5.27 -2.04 -5.63
C THR A 38 -3.97 -2.77 -5.97
N GLU A 39 -3.82 -3.32 -7.18
CA GLU A 39 -2.58 -3.99 -7.61
C GLU A 39 -1.34 -3.10 -7.40
N ALA A 40 -1.46 -1.82 -7.77
CA ALA A 40 -0.36 -0.87 -7.67
C ALA A 40 0.01 -0.52 -6.23
N VAL A 41 -0.99 -0.23 -5.39
CA VAL A 41 -0.81 0.08 -3.97
C VAL A 41 -0.22 -1.13 -3.25
N GLU A 42 -0.82 -2.31 -3.40
CA GLU A 42 -0.37 -3.51 -2.69
C GLU A 42 1.02 -3.97 -3.12
N THR A 43 1.41 -3.75 -4.37
CA THR A 43 2.79 -4.00 -4.80
C THR A 43 3.79 -3.14 -4.02
N VAL A 44 3.45 -1.86 -3.76
CA VAL A 44 4.34 -0.97 -3.02
C VAL A 44 4.33 -1.29 -1.52
N ILE A 45 3.17 -1.66 -0.97
CA ILE A 45 3.06 -2.03 0.45
C ILE A 45 3.79 -3.35 0.73
N ASP A 46 3.68 -4.35 -0.15
CA ASP A 46 4.43 -5.61 -0.07
C ASP A 46 5.95 -5.35 -0.01
N ASP A 47 6.46 -4.50 -0.91
CA ASP A 47 7.85 -4.07 -0.91
C ASP A 47 8.24 -3.39 0.41
N HIS A 48 7.40 -2.46 0.89
CA HIS A 48 7.67 -1.72 2.11
C HIS A 48 7.67 -2.62 3.36
N TYR A 49 6.73 -3.56 3.48
CA TYR A 49 6.69 -4.49 4.60
C TYR A 49 7.88 -5.43 4.61
N ARG A 50 8.32 -5.92 3.44
CA ARG A 50 9.56 -6.70 3.35
C ARG A 50 10.74 -5.89 3.88
N ASP A 51 10.89 -4.65 3.44
CA ASP A 51 11.97 -3.77 3.90
C ASP A 51 11.86 -3.47 5.42
N GLN A 52 10.65 -3.35 5.97
CA GLN A 52 10.44 -3.21 7.42
C GLN A 52 10.86 -4.47 8.19
N ILE A 53 10.47 -5.65 7.71
CA ILE A 53 10.82 -6.93 8.33
C ILE A 53 12.35 -7.11 8.34
N GLU A 54 13.04 -6.75 7.25
CA GLU A 54 14.51 -6.81 7.19
C GLU A 54 15.19 -5.84 8.18
N GLN A 55 14.57 -4.69 8.47
CA GLN A 55 15.06 -3.74 9.46
C GLN A 55 14.77 -4.17 10.91
N LEU A 56 13.70 -4.94 11.11
CA LEU A 56 13.34 -5.52 12.40
C LEU A 56 14.22 -6.76 12.64
N GLY A 57 15.31 -6.58 13.36
CA GLY A 57 16.21 -7.68 13.76
C GLY A 57 15.54 -8.69 14.71
N GLU A 58 16.32 -9.67 15.17
CA GLU A 58 15.84 -10.80 16.00
C GLU A 58 15.14 -10.36 17.31
N ASP A 59 15.50 -9.19 17.84
CA ASP A 59 14.91 -8.62 19.06
C ASP A 59 13.43 -8.22 18.88
N GLU A 60 12.96 -8.07 17.64
CA GLU A 60 11.60 -7.65 17.30
C GLU A 60 10.83 -8.75 16.54
N ALA A 61 11.20 -10.02 16.73
CA ALA A 61 10.65 -11.16 16.01
C ALA A 61 9.11 -11.26 16.05
N GLU A 62 8.48 -10.89 17.16
CA GLU A 62 7.01 -10.91 17.28
C GLU A 62 6.35 -9.87 16.35
N LEU A 63 6.92 -8.65 16.28
CA LEU A 63 6.43 -7.60 15.39
C LEU A 63 6.71 -7.93 13.92
N ALA A 64 7.88 -8.49 13.63
CA ALA A 64 8.22 -8.94 12.28
C ALA A 64 7.26 -10.03 11.80
N ALA A 65 6.87 -10.96 12.66
CA ALA A 65 5.87 -11.99 12.33
C ALA A 65 4.48 -11.40 12.08
N GLU A 66 4.07 -10.38 12.86
CA GLU A 66 2.80 -9.67 12.64
C GLU A 66 2.79 -8.93 11.29
N ILE A 67 3.88 -8.24 10.95
CA ILE A 67 4.02 -7.54 9.67
C ILE A 67 4.07 -8.53 8.51
N GLU A 68 4.75 -9.68 8.65
CA GLU A 68 4.77 -10.71 7.62
C GLU A 68 3.37 -11.26 7.35
N LYS A 69 2.54 -11.42 8.39
CA LYS A 69 1.14 -11.82 8.20
C LYS A 69 0.39 -10.80 7.35
N PHE A 70 0.50 -9.50 7.66
CA PHE A 70 -0.13 -8.45 6.85
C PHE A 70 0.41 -8.42 5.42
N ARG A 71 1.73 -8.64 5.24
CA ARG A 71 2.33 -8.72 3.91
C ARG A 71 1.71 -9.83 3.06
N GLN A 72 1.44 -10.99 3.64
CA GLN A 72 0.76 -12.08 2.92
C GLN A 72 -0.67 -11.71 2.53
N GLU A 73 -1.40 -10.99 3.39
CA GLU A 73 -2.73 -10.46 3.06
C GLU A 73 -2.67 -9.51 1.85
N GLU A 74 -1.66 -8.63 1.75
CA GLU A 74 -1.50 -7.75 0.58
C GLU A 74 -1.14 -8.50 -0.71
N VAL A 75 -0.40 -9.61 -0.61
CA VAL A 75 -0.15 -10.48 -1.76
C VAL A 75 -1.46 -11.09 -2.26
N GLU A 76 -2.34 -11.55 -1.37
CA GLU A 76 -3.66 -12.09 -1.72
C GLU A 76 -4.57 -11.01 -2.35
N HIS A 77 -4.56 -9.80 -1.81
CA HIS A 77 -5.28 -8.65 -2.37
C HIS A 77 -4.79 -8.32 -3.79
N ARG A 78 -3.46 -8.27 -3.99
CA ARG A 78 -2.84 -8.03 -5.31
C ARG A 78 -3.24 -9.10 -6.33
N GLU A 79 -3.17 -10.37 -5.94
CA GLU A 79 -3.60 -11.47 -6.81
C GLU A 79 -5.07 -11.37 -7.19
N THR A 80 -5.91 -11.02 -6.22
CA THR A 80 -7.35 -10.81 -6.45
C THR A 80 -7.57 -9.69 -7.45
N ALA A 81 -6.89 -8.55 -7.29
CA ALA A 81 -6.98 -7.45 -8.24
C ALA A 81 -6.56 -7.86 -9.66
N ILE A 82 -5.48 -8.64 -9.80
CA ILE A 82 -5.03 -9.18 -11.09
C ILE A 82 -6.10 -10.11 -11.70
N LYS A 83 -6.66 -11.03 -10.90
CA LYS A 83 -7.73 -11.96 -11.33
C LYS A 83 -8.98 -11.20 -11.80
N HIS A 84 -9.29 -10.07 -11.16
CA HIS A 84 -10.38 -9.16 -11.53
C HIS A 84 -10.04 -8.15 -12.64
N GLY A 85 -8.89 -8.31 -13.29
CA GLY A 85 -8.56 -7.58 -14.52
C GLY A 85 -7.86 -6.24 -14.29
N ALA A 86 -7.14 -6.05 -13.19
CA ALA A 86 -6.26 -4.89 -12.96
C ALA A 86 -5.39 -4.56 -14.18
N GLN A 87 -4.77 -5.57 -14.79
CA GLN A 87 -3.85 -5.44 -15.93
C GLN A 87 -4.57 -5.19 -17.27
N GLN A 88 -5.91 -5.22 -17.27
CA GLN A 88 -6.74 -5.02 -18.46
C GLN A 88 -7.33 -3.60 -18.51
N ALA A 89 -7.01 -2.73 -17.55
CA ALA A 89 -7.46 -1.35 -17.55
C ALA A 89 -6.83 -0.56 -18.72
N PRO A 90 -7.59 0.31 -19.41
CA PRO A 90 -7.01 1.22 -20.39
C PRO A 90 -5.93 2.10 -19.76
N GLY A 91 -4.73 2.10 -20.34
CA GLY A 91 -3.61 2.86 -19.79
C GLY A 91 -2.99 2.29 -18.51
N TYR A 92 -3.17 0.99 -18.25
CA TYR A 92 -2.65 0.27 -17.07
C TYR A 92 -1.23 0.68 -16.67
N GLU A 93 -0.26 0.62 -17.60
CA GLU A 93 1.15 0.94 -17.29
C GLU A 93 1.34 2.36 -16.74
N LEU A 94 0.62 3.33 -17.32
CA LEU A 94 0.68 4.72 -16.88
C LEU A 94 0.00 4.88 -15.52
N LEU A 95 -1.20 4.32 -15.34
CA LEU A 95 -1.95 4.42 -14.10
C LEU A 95 -1.21 3.72 -12.95
N SER A 96 -0.81 2.47 -13.15
CA SER A 96 -0.05 1.68 -12.17
C SER A 96 1.28 2.37 -11.84
N GLY A 97 2.00 2.88 -12.83
CA GLY A 97 3.26 3.62 -12.63
C GLY A 97 3.08 4.89 -11.79
N LEU A 98 2.05 5.69 -12.08
CA LEU A 98 1.75 6.91 -11.32
C LEU A 98 1.36 6.62 -9.88
N ILE A 99 0.51 5.61 -9.66
CA ILE A 99 0.08 5.21 -8.31
C ILE A 99 1.27 4.67 -7.52
N LYS A 100 2.07 3.76 -8.11
CA LYS A 100 3.28 3.22 -7.49
C LYS A 100 4.24 4.34 -7.08
N PHE A 101 4.47 5.32 -7.96
CA PHE A 101 5.31 6.47 -7.65
C PHE A 101 4.75 7.32 -6.50
N GLY A 102 3.44 7.59 -6.51
CA GLY A 102 2.75 8.32 -5.46
C GLY A 102 2.87 7.63 -4.09
N CYS A 103 2.55 6.34 -4.02
CA CYS A 103 2.65 5.54 -2.80
C CYS A 103 4.07 5.51 -2.25
N LYS A 104 5.08 5.25 -3.09
CA LYS A 104 6.50 5.26 -2.69
C LYS A 104 6.92 6.62 -2.14
N THR A 105 6.43 7.70 -2.73
CA THR A 105 6.73 9.06 -2.26
C THR A 105 6.11 9.33 -0.89
N VAL A 106 4.85 8.93 -0.68
CA VAL A 106 4.15 9.11 0.61
C VAL A 106 4.84 8.30 1.71
N ILE A 107 5.17 7.03 1.46
CA ILE A 107 5.90 6.19 2.42
C ILE A 107 7.22 6.85 2.81
N LYS A 108 7.99 7.28 1.82
CA LYS A 108 9.29 7.95 2.03
C LYS A 108 9.19 9.25 2.83
N ILE A 109 8.07 9.96 2.74
CA ILE A 109 7.79 11.15 3.56
C ILE A 109 7.41 10.72 4.97
N ALA A 110 6.53 9.73 5.12
CA ALA A 110 6.06 9.23 6.40
C ALA A 110 7.20 8.64 7.26
N GLU A 111 8.17 7.97 6.65
CA GLU A 111 9.36 7.47 7.35
C GLU A 111 10.25 8.59 7.95
N ARG A 112 10.11 9.83 7.48
CA ARG A 112 10.92 10.99 7.93
C ARG A 112 10.23 11.87 8.95
N VAL A 113 8.91 11.77 9.13
CA VAL A 113 8.08 12.73 9.89
C VAL A 113 7.30 12.02 10.99
#